data_AF-A0A7W2HT71-F1
#
_entry.id   AF-A0A7W2HT71-F1
#
_cell.length_a   1.000
_cell.length_b   1.000
_cell.length_c   1.000
_cell.angle_alpha   90.00
_cell.angle_beta   90.00
_cell.angle_gamma   90.00
#
_symmetry.space_group_name_H-M   'P 1'
#
loop_
_entity.id
_entity.type
_entity.pdbx_description
1 polymer ?
#
loop_
_entity_poly.entity_id
_entity_poly.type
_entity_poly.pdbx_seq_one_letter_code
_entity_poly.pdbx_strand_id
1 'polypeptide(L)'
;MRARPHPPARCPLRRLPGGRSGGRDSGTPGRVNEDAQDARHPRNTQPHDEHPLNLAHLQRRLVDFAAARAWWPHHTPKNLAAALSVEASELLEIFQWLTPEQSERVMADPETAHRVRDEVADVLAYLLQLCERLDVDLLTALDEKIDRNESRFPAPAPAHGPAPAPEA
;
A
#
# COMPACT_ATOMS: atom_id res chain seq x y z
N MET A 1 32.38 -18.60 -23.96
CA MET A 1 32.32 -19.26 -22.64
C MET A 1 32.18 -18.18 -21.57
N ARG A 2 30.97 -17.97 -21.03
CA ARG A 2 30.75 -17.08 -19.87
C ARG A 2 29.88 -17.82 -18.86
N ALA A 3 30.34 -17.84 -17.62
CA ALA A 3 29.78 -18.62 -16.52
C ALA A 3 28.38 -18.10 -16.13
N ARG A 4 27.48 -19.02 -15.81
CA ARG A 4 26.15 -18.72 -15.27
C ARG A 4 26.26 -18.27 -13.81
N PRO A 5 25.47 -17.30 -13.32
CA PRO A 5 25.45 -16.94 -11.91
C PRO A 5 24.73 -18.04 -11.10
N HIS A 6 25.31 -18.38 -9.94
CA HIS A 6 24.73 -19.31 -8.96
C HIS A 6 23.63 -18.62 -8.14
N PRO A 7 22.57 -19.35 -7.74
CA PRO A 7 21.57 -18.82 -6.81
C PRO A 7 22.12 -18.76 -5.37
N PRO A 8 21.64 -17.83 -4.51
CA PRO A 8 22.06 -17.74 -3.12
C PRO A 8 21.58 -18.94 -2.28
N ALA A 9 22.42 -19.32 -1.32
CA ALA A 9 22.23 -20.46 -0.43
C ALA A 9 21.01 -20.28 0.50
N ARG A 10 20.18 -21.33 0.59
CA ARG A 10 19.03 -21.39 1.50
C ARG A 10 19.48 -21.53 2.95
N CYS A 11 18.94 -20.68 3.82
CA CYS A 11 19.07 -20.80 5.28
C CYS A 11 18.44 -22.12 5.78
N PRO A 12 19.08 -22.87 6.70
CA PRO A 12 18.50 -24.11 7.22
C PRO A 12 17.42 -23.83 8.26
N LEU A 13 16.18 -24.23 7.96
CA LEU A 13 15.07 -24.24 8.91
C LEU A 13 15.37 -25.23 10.05
N ARG A 14 15.40 -24.70 11.28
CA ARG A 14 15.58 -25.45 12.52
C ARG A 14 14.27 -26.19 12.86
N ARG A 15 14.35 -27.53 12.96
CA ARG A 15 13.28 -28.45 13.38
C ARG A 15 12.76 -28.11 14.79
N LEU A 16 11.44 -28.05 14.95
CA LEU A 16 10.76 -28.18 16.24
C LEU A 16 10.31 -29.65 16.46
N PRO A 17 10.38 -30.21 17.68
CA PRO A 17 9.94 -31.57 17.96
C PRO A 17 8.41 -31.66 18.13
N GLY A 18 7.82 -32.69 17.52
CA GLY A 18 6.39 -32.98 17.54
C GLY A 18 5.89 -33.52 18.88
N GLY A 19 4.76 -32.97 19.34
CA GLY A 19 3.97 -33.47 20.45
C GLY A 19 3.05 -34.61 20.00
N ARG A 20 2.97 -35.66 20.84
CA ARG A 20 2.30 -36.94 20.61
C ARG A 20 0.77 -36.81 20.62
N SER A 21 0.13 -37.56 19.72
CA SER A 21 -1.30 -37.85 19.69
C SER A 21 -1.60 -39.12 20.49
N GLY A 22 -2.71 -39.15 21.24
CA GLY A 22 -3.23 -40.35 21.87
C GLY A 22 -4.57 -40.11 22.56
N GLY A 23 -5.57 -40.96 22.25
CA GLY A 23 -6.77 -41.14 23.07
C GLY A 23 -8.09 -41.02 22.33
N ARG A 24 -8.59 -42.15 21.81
CA ARG A 24 -10.00 -42.34 21.43
C ARG A 24 -10.84 -42.53 22.69
N ASP A 25 -12.10 -42.10 22.69
CA ASP A 25 -13.17 -43.00 23.11
C ASP A 25 -14.55 -42.63 22.56
N SER A 26 -15.31 -43.68 22.29
CA SER A 26 -16.61 -43.73 21.63
C SER A 26 -17.79 -43.78 22.60
N GLY A 27 -18.89 -43.11 22.30
CA GLY A 27 -20.19 -43.30 22.95
C GLY A 27 -21.34 -42.65 22.18
N THR A 28 -22.32 -43.45 21.79
CA THR A 28 -23.46 -43.12 20.88
C THR A 28 -24.74 -42.71 21.69
N PRO A 29 -25.94 -42.51 21.10
CA PRO A 29 -26.63 -41.23 21.00
C PRO A 29 -27.93 -41.11 21.85
N GLY A 30 -28.50 -39.90 21.93
CA GLY A 30 -29.84 -39.65 22.50
C GLY A 30 -30.62 -38.57 21.74
N ARG A 31 -31.73 -38.99 21.11
CA ARG A 31 -32.91 -38.20 20.65
C ARG A 31 -33.63 -37.60 21.89
N VAL A 32 -34.45 -36.54 21.92
CA VAL A 32 -35.19 -35.61 21.03
C VAL A 32 -35.60 -34.42 21.96
N ASN A 33 -35.84 -33.18 21.51
CA ASN A 33 -37.16 -32.69 21.08
C ASN A 33 -37.07 -31.24 20.55
N GLU A 34 -37.85 -30.97 19.49
CA GLU A 34 -38.32 -29.67 19.02
C GLU A 34 -39.18 -28.96 20.09
N ASP A 35 -38.98 -27.64 20.28
CA ASP A 35 -39.91 -26.61 19.83
C ASP A 35 -39.68 -25.24 20.49
N ALA A 36 -39.67 -24.22 19.62
CA ALA A 36 -40.08 -22.84 19.84
C ALA A 36 -39.49 -22.04 21.03
N GLN A 37 -38.62 -21.08 20.69
CA GLN A 37 -38.82 -19.68 21.11
C GLN A 37 -38.10 -18.70 20.18
N ASP A 38 -38.91 -18.16 19.27
CA ASP A 38 -38.72 -16.93 18.51
C ASP A 38 -38.49 -15.74 19.47
N ALA A 39 -37.23 -15.47 19.77
CA ALA A 39 -36.80 -14.26 20.45
C ALA A 39 -35.88 -13.49 19.52
N ARG A 40 -36.53 -12.65 18.69
CA ARG A 40 -35.98 -11.56 17.88
C ARG A 40 -34.81 -10.90 18.60
N HIS A 41 -33.59 -11.32 18.27
CA HIS A 41 -32.41 -10.51 18.54
C HIS A 41 -32.52 -9.29 17.62
N PRO A 42 -32.54 -8.05 18.17
CA PRO A 42 -32.47 -6.88 17.31
C PRO A 42 -31.17 -7.01 16.53
N ARG A 43 -31.27 -7.00 15.19
CA ARG A 43 -30.12 -6.82 14.31
C ARG A 43 -29.40 -5.60 14.84
N ASN A 44 -28.19 -5.81 15.35
CA ASN A 44 -27.29 -4.74 15.69
C ASN A 44 -26.92 -4.06 14.37
N THR A 45 -27.78 -3.15 13.93
CA THR A 45 -27.53 -2.18 12.88
C THR A 45 -26.68 -1.10 13.53
N GLN A 46 -25.43 -1.46 13.83
CA GLN A 46 -24.42 -0.43 13.95
C GLN A 46 -24.40 0.28 12.60
N PRO A 47 -24.55 1.61 12.53
CA PRO A 47 -24.26 2.32 11.32
C PRO A 47 -22.81 1.97 10.98
N HIS A 48 -22.60 1.32 9.84
CA HIS A 48 -21.28 1.31 9.26
C HIS A 48 -20.99 2.79 8.99
N ASP A 49 -20.18 3.41 9.85
CA ASP A 49 -19.50 4.64 9.48
C ASP A 49 -18.64 4.27 8.27
N GLU A 50 -19.24 4.36 7.09
CA GLU A 50 -18.58 4.35 5.80
C GLU A 50 -17.70 5.60 5.80
N HIS A 51 -16.55 5.53 6.48
CA HIS A 51 -15.51 6.52 6.27
C HIS A 51 -15.04 6.34 4.83
N PRO A 52 -15.39 7.26 3.91
CA PRO A 52 -14.95 7.11 2.53
C PRO A 52 -13.43 7.10 2.53
N LEU A 53 -12.82 6.17 1.79
CA LEU A 53 -11.37 6.10 1.62
C LEU A 53 -10.85 7.47 1.15
N ASN A 54 -10.22 8.20 2.07
CA ASN A 54 -9.66 9.53 1.81
C ASN A 54 -8.34 9.70 2.58
N LEU A 55 -7.55 10.69 2.16
CA LEU A 55 -6.20 10.86 2.67
C LEU A 55 -6.15 11.15 4.17
N ALA A 56 -7.06 11.99 4.67
CA ALA A 56 -7.13 12.32 6.10
C ALA A 56 -7.48 11.10 6.95
N HIS A 57 -8.38 10.24 6.46
CA HIS A 57 -8.69 8.96 7.11
C HIS A 57 -7.48 8.02 7.15
N LEU A 58 -6.74 7.89 6.04
CA LEU A 58 -5.54 7.05 5.98
C LEU A 58 -4.41 7.57 6.88
N GLN A 59 -4.17 8.88 6.89
CA GLN A 59 -3.18 9.52 7.77
C GLN A 59 -3.51 9.27 9.24
N ARG A 60 -4.79 9.42 9.64
CA ARG A 60 -5.23 9.11 11.00
C ARG A 60 -4.99 7.64 11.36
N ARG A 61 -5.31 6.71 10.46
CA ARG A 61 -5.04 5.28 10.67
C ARG A 61 -3.55 4.99 10.89
N LEU A 62 -2.65 5.69 10.21
CA LEU A 62 -1.19 5.57 10.42
C LEU A 62 -0.75 6.11 11.78
N VAL A 63 -1.29 7.27 12.19
CA VAL A 63 -1.03 7.85 13.52
C VAL A 63 -1.49 6.91 14.62
N ASP A 64 -2.70 6.37 14.52
CA ASP A 64 -3.25 5.42 15.50
C ASP A 64 -2.41 4.13 15.54
N PHE A 65 -1.99 3.63 14.38
CA PHE A 65 -1.13 2.46 14.26
C PHE A 65 0.23 2.65 14.96
N ALA A 66 0.85 3.82 14.79
CA ALA A 66 2.13 4.17 15.41
C ALA A 66 1.99 4.40 16.93
N ALA A 67 0.90 5.06 17.34
CA ALA A 67 0.60 5.31 18.75
C ALA A 67 0.39 3.99 19.51
N ALA A 68 -0.35 3.04 18.94
CA ALA A 68 -0.58 1.72 19.53
C ALA A 68 0.72 0.90 19.76
N ARG A 69 1.82 1.27 19.10
CA ARG A 69 3.14 0.63 19.22
C ARG A 69 4.18 1.49 19.92
N ALA A 70 3.78 2.66 20.43
CA ALA A 70 4.68 3.64 21.03
C ALA A 70 5.86 4.02 20.11
N TRP A 71 5.62 4.13 18.80
CA TRP A 71 6.67 4.46 17.81
C TRP A 71 6.98 5.95 17.69
N TRP A 72 6.16 6.81 18.29
CA TRP A 72 6.34 8.27 18.29
C TRP A 72 7.78 8.77 18.57
N PRO A 73 8.54 8.21 19.54
CA PRO A 73 9.93 8.62 19.77
C PRO A 73 10.88 8.38 18.59
N HIS A 74 10.56 7.41 17.73
CA HIS A 74 11.36 7.08 16.54
C HIS A 74 10.94 7.90 15.31
N HIS A 75 9.74 8.47 15.31
CA HIS A 75 9.17 9.30 14.25
C HIS A 75 9.71 10.75 14.31
N THR A 76 11.03 10.88 14.34
CA THR A 76 11.67 12.18 14.11
C THR A 76 11.61 12.52 12.61
N PRO A 77 11.53 13.81 12.20
CA PRO A 77 11.53 14.17 10.79
C PRO A 77 12.71 13.58 10.00
N LYS A 78 13.90 13.52 10.62
CA LYS A 78 15.09 12.87 10.02
C LYS A 78 14.85 11.39 9.72
N ASN A 79 14.31 10.65 10.68
CA ASN A 79 14.10 9.22 10.52
C ASN A 79 12.99 8.92 9.51
N LEU A 80 11.91 9.70 9.52
CA LEU A 80 10.81 9.55 8.56
C LEU A 80 11.26 9.87 7.14
N ALA A 81 12.06 10.93 6.94
CA ALA A 81 12.63 11.25 5.63
C ALA A 81 13.61 10.16 5.15
N ALA A 82 14.39 9.57 6.07
CA ALA A 82 15.27 8.45 5.73
C ALA A 82 14.47 7.20 5.34
N ALA A 83 13.42 6.85 6.10
CA ALA A 83 12.54 5.73 5.78
C ALA A 83 11.85 5.92 4.43
N LEU A 84 11.28 7.10 4.18
CA LEU A 84 10.71 7.48 2.88
C LEU A 84 11.70 7.25 1.71
N SER A 85 12.98 7.60 1.89
CA SER A 85 14.00 7.38 0.87
C SER A 85 14.34 5.91 0.67
N VAL A 86 14.22 5.08 1.71
CA VAL A 86 14.41 3.63 1.61
C VAL A 86 13.27 3.03 0.80
N GLU A 87 12.00 3.29 1.13
CA GLU A 87 10.87 2.72 0.39
C GLU A 87 10.84 3.18 -1.08
N ALA A 88 11.24 4.42 -1.35
CA ALA A 88 11.40 4.88 -2.74
C ALA A 88 12.50 4.11 -3.49
N SER A 89 13.53 3.65 -2.78
CA SER A 89 14.59 2.81 -3.33
C SER A 89 14.15 1.35 -3.50
N GLU A 90 13.31 0.82 -2.60
CA GLU A 90 12.70 -0.50 -2.75
C GLU A 90 11.76 -0.54 -3.96
N LEU A 91 10.95 0.51 -4.16
CA LEU A 91 10.18 0.71 -5.38
C LEU A 91 11.09 0.70 -6.63
N LEU A 92 12.18 1.47 -6.61
CA LEU A 92 13.14 1.52 -7.71
C LEU A 92 13.78 0.15 -8.01
N GLU A 93 14.05 -0.66 -6.99
CA GLU A 93 14.66 -1.97 -7.14
C GLU A 93 13.86 -2.89 -8.07
N ILE A 94 12.53 -2.77 -8.07
CA ILE A 94 11.63 -3.54 -8.95
C ILE A 94 11.93 -3.25 -10.42
N PHE A 95 12.32 -2.02 -10.74
CA PHE A 95 12.51 -1.56 -12.12
C PHE A 95 13.96 -1.61 -12.61
N GLN A 96 14.94 -1.71 -11.69
CA GLN A 96 16.35 -1.38 -11.97
C GLN A 96 17.00 -2.18 -13.12
N TRP A 97 16.49 -3.38 -13.44
CA TRP A 97 17.02 -4.24 -14.51
C TRP A 97 16.06 -4.44 -15.68
N LEU A 98 14.92 -3.74 -15.70
CA LEU A 98 13.93 -3.85 -16.77
C LEU A 98 14.34 -2.99 -17.97
N THR A 99 14.07 -3.48 -19.18
CA THR A 99 14.03 -2.60 -20.37
C THR A 99 12.80 -1.69 -20.30
N PRO A 100 12.75 -0.59 -21.06
CA PRO A 100 11.55 0.26 -21.14
C PRO A 100 10.27 -0.53 -21.48
N GLU A 101 10.33 -1.47 -22.42
CA GLU A 101 9.18 -2.28 -22.84
C GLU A 101 8.77 -3.31 -21.79
N GLN A 102 9.67 -3.67 -20.88
CA GLN A 102 9.38 -4.54 -19.75
C GLN A 102 8.78 -3.73 -18.59
N SER A 103 9.29 -2.54 -18.30
CA SER A 103 8.77 -1.68 -17.23
C SER A 103 7.33 -1.25 -17.48
N GLU A 104 6.95 -0.98 -18.74
CA GLU A 104 5.55 -0.72 -19.13
C GLU A 104 4.60 -1.88 -18.81
N ARG A 105 5.12 -3.11 -18.75
CA ARG A 105 4.36 -4.34 -18.48
C ARG A 105 4.59 -4.89 -17.08
N VAL A 106 5.25 -4.15 -16.19
CA VAL A 106 5.57 -4.60 -14.83
C VAL A 106 4.34 -5.06 -14.05
N MET A 107 3.16 -4.50 -14.34
CA MET A 107 1.92 -4.85 -13.65
C MET A 107 1.22 -6.10 -14.21
N ALA A 108 1.70 -6.67 -15.32
CA ALA A 108 1.09 -7.84 -15.96
C ALA A 108 1.41 -9.15 -15.25
N ASP A 109 2.55 -9.22 -14.57
CA ASP A 109 2.91 -10.33 -13.69
C ASP A 109 2.38 -10.08 -12.27
N PRO A 110 1.56 -10.98 -11.69
CA PRO A 110 0.92 -10.72 -10.38
C PRO A 110 1.90 -10.51 -9.22
N GLU A 111 3.07 -11.15 -9.25
CA GLU A 111 4.07 -11.06 -8.18
C GLU A 111 4.73 -9.67 -8.17
N THR A 112 5.24 -9.24 -9.31
CA THR A 112 5.81 -7.89 -9.46
C THR A 112 4.76 -6.80 -9.25
N ALA A 113 3.53 -7.01 -9.74
CA ALA A 113 2.43 -6.08 -9.52
C ALA A 113 2.05 -5.92 -8.03
N HIS A 114 2.16 -6.98 -7.23
CA HIS A 114 1.94 -6.90 -5.78
C HIS A 114 3.02 -6.03 -5.14
N ARG A 115 4.30 -6.30 -5.44
CA ARG A 115 5.43 -5.52 -4.92
C ARG A 115 5.29 -4.03 -5.25
N VAL A 116 4.98 -3.67 -6.50
CA VAL A 116 4.77 -2.26 -6.89
C VAL A 116 3.70 -1.59 -6.04
N ARG A 117 2.59 -2.29 -5.74
CA ARG A 117 1.51 -1.72 -4.92
C ARG A 117 1.95 -1.49 -3.48
N ASP A 118 2.70 -2.43 -2.91
CA ASP A 118 3.21 -2.32 -1.54
C ASP A 118 4.20 -1.15 -1.43
N GLU A 119 5.23 -1.10 -2.29
CA GLU A 119 6.24 -0.05 -2.19
C GLU A 119 5.68 1.36 -2.47
N VAL A 120 4.73 1.48 -3.40
CA VAL A 120 4.00 2.75 -3.62
C VAL A 120 3.20 3.15 -2.38
N ALA A 121 2.56 2.19 -1.71
CA ALA A 121 1.82 2.45 -0.48
C ALA A 121 2.75 2.84 0.68
N ASP A 122 3.91 2.20 0.80
CA ASP A 122 4.88 2.50 1.85
C ASP A 122 5.55 3.87 1.66
N VAL A 123 5.88 4.25 0.42
CA VAL A 123 6.28 5.63 0.08
C VAL A 123 5.23 6.64 0.54
N LEU A 124 3.95 6.41 0.20
CA LEU A 124 2.88 7.30 0.62
C LEU A 124 2.72 7.32 2.15
N ALA A 125 2.83 6.17 2.81
CA ALA A 125 2.66 6.05 4.24
C ALA A 125 3.72 6.86 5.02
N TYR A 126 4.99 6.79 4.62
CA TYR A 126 6.03 7.60 5.26
C TYR A 126 5.95 9.08 4.90
N LEU A 127 5.51 9.43 3.69
CA LEU A 127 5.26 10.82 3.33
C LEU A 127 4.16 11.43 4.21
N LEU A 128 3.03 10.72 4.41
CA LEU A 128 1.94 11.17 5.28
C LEU A 128 2.37 11.32 6.74
N GLN A 129 3.15 10.37 7.26
CA GLN A 129 3.68 10.45 8.62
C GLN A 129 4.69 11.59 8.79
N LEU A 130 5.51 11.87 7.76
CA LEU A 130 6.41 13.01 7.74
C LEU A 130 5.64 14.34 7.73
N CYS A 131 4.60 14.44 6.90
CA CYS A 131 3.71 15.59 6.84
C CYS A 131 3.01 15.85 8.19
N GLU A 132 2.45 14.81 8.82
CA GLU A 132 1.89 14.88 10.17
C GLU A 132 2.93 15.41 11.17
N ARG A 133 4.17 14.89 11.11
CA ARG A 133 5.22 15.29 12.05
C ARG A 133 5.68 16.74 11.89
N LEU A 134 5.54 17.28 10.68
CA LEU A 134 5.97 18.64 10.29
C LEU A 134 4.83 19.64 10.20
N ASP A 135 3.58 19.22 10.46
CA ASP A 135 2.37 20.05 10.29
C ASP A 135 2.21 20.59 8.86
N VAL A 136 2.41 19.71 7.87
CA VAL A 136 2.24 20.02 6.44
C VAL A 136 0.93 19.43 5.94
N ASP A 137 0.03 20.28 5.44
CA ASP A 137 -1.11 19.84 4.64
C ASP A 137 -0.64 19.40 3.26
N LEU A 138 -0.59 18.09 3.03
CA LEU A 138 -0.10 17.51 1.78
C LEU A 138 -0.93 17.90 0.56
N LEU A 139 -2.26 18.01 0.70
CA LEU A 139 -3.14 18.33 -0.43
C LEU A 139 -2.96 19.79 -0.84
N THR A 140 -2.99 20.70 0.12
CA THR A 140 -2.74 22.12 -0.12
C THR A 140 -1.33 22.34 -0.70
N ALA A 141 -0.31 21.67 -0.15
CA ALA A 141 1.06 21.77 -0.65
C ALA A 141 1.22 21.28 -2.10
N LEU A 142 0.50 20.22 -2.48
CA LEU A 142 0.50 19.70 -3.85
C LEU A 142 -0.25 20.64 -4.81
N ASP A 143 -1.42 21.15 -4.41
CA ASP A 143 -2.23 22.09 -5.20
C ASP A 143 -1.42 23.33 -5.58
N GLU A 144 -0.83 24.01 -4.59
CA GLU A 144 0.04 25.17 -4.84
C GLU A 144 1.27 24.81 -5.69
N LYS A 145 1.77 23.58 -5.58
CA LYS A 145 2.91 23.11 -6.38
C LYS A 145 2.51 22.90 -7.84
N ILE A 146 1.29 22.46 -8.10
CA ILE A 146 0.73 22.31 -9.45
C ILE A 146 0.63 23.70 -10.09
N ASP A 147 0.03 24.69 -9.42
CA ASP A 147 -0.06 26.07 -9.92
C ASP A 147 1.30 26.64 -10.35
N ARG A 148 2.31 26.46 -9.49
CA ARG A 148 3.69 26.88 -9.78
C ARG A 148 4.29 26.13 -10.97
N ASN A 149 3.96 24.85 -11.14
CA ASN A 149 4.46 24.04 -12.25
C ASN A 149 3.81 24.44 -13.58
N GLU A 150 2.50 24.71 -13.60
CA GLU A 150 1.78 25.16 -14.79
C GLU A 150 2.32 26.50 -15.30
N SER A 151 2.62 27.43 -14.40
CA SER A 151 3.28 28.70 -14.73
C SER A 151 4.71 28.50 -15.25
N ARG A 152 5.48 27.58 -14.63
CA ARG A 152 6.86 27.30 -15.03
C ARG A 152 6.97 26.55 -16.36
N PHE A 153 5.99 25.70 -16.67
CA PHE A 153 5.97 24.82 -17.83
C PHE A 153 4.62 24.94 -18.56
N PRO A 154 4.37 26.05 -19.27
CA PRO A 154 3.10 26.27 -19.95
C PRO A 154 2.88 25.23 -21.04
N ALA A 155 1.61 24.88 -21.26
CA ALA A 155 1.23 24.00 -22.36
C ALA A 155 1.68 24.61 -23.71
N PRO A 156 2.07 23.77 -24.69
CA PRO A 156 2.32 24.24 -26.04
C PRO A 156 1.10 25.00 -26.56
N ALA A 157 1.31 26.10 -27.27
CA ALA A 157 0.22 26.78 -27.96
C ALA A 157 -0.47 25.77 -28.89
N PRO A 158 -1.82 25.77 -28.94
CA PRO A 158 -2.54 24.93 -29.90
C PRO A 158 -1.99 25.24 -31.29
N ALA A 159 -1.62 24.20 -32.04
CA ALA A 159 -1.10 24.38 -33.38
C ALA A 159 -2.08 25.26 -34.16
N HIS A 160 -1.64 26.43 -34.61
CA HIS A 160 -2.40 27.20 -35.59
C HIS A 160 -2.62 26.24 -36.76
N GLY A 161 -3.88 25.93 -37.04
CA GLY A 161 -4.26 25.13 -38.21
C GLY A 161 -3.64 25.75 -39.47
N PRO A 162 -3.44 24.94 -40.53
CA PRO A 162 -2.83 25.44 -41.76
C PRO A 162 -3.54 26.71 -42.20
N ALA A 163 -2.76 27.76 -42.48
CA ALA A 163 -3.28 29.04 -42.97
C ALA A 163 -4.24 28.79 -44.15
N PRO A 164 -5.40 29.47 -44.20
CA PRO A 164 -6.32 29.28 -45.32
C PRO A 164 -5.58 29.53 -46.63
N ALA A 165 -5.74 28.60 -47.58
CA ALA A 165 -5.12 28.70 -48.90
C ALA A 165 -5.53 30.03 -49.57
N PRO A 166 -4.63 30.70 -50.31
CA PRO A 166 -4.98 31.93 -51.00
C PRO A 166 -6.10 31.65 -52.00
N GLU A 167 -7.21 32.40 -51.89
CA GLU A 167 -8.30 32.37 -52.87
C GLU A 167 -7.74 32.78 -54.24
N ALA A 168 -8.04 31.97 -55.26
CA ALA A 168 -7.62 32.12 -56.65
C ALA A 168 -8.55 33.05 -57.44
#